data_AF-A0A4S2URA7-F1
#
_entry.id   AF-A0A4S2URA7-F1
#
_cell.length_a   1.000
_cell.length_b   1.000
_cell.length_c   1.000
_cell.angle_alpha   90.00
_cell.angle_beta   90.00
_cell.angle_gamma   90.00
#
_symmetry.space_group_name_H-M   'P 1'
#
loop_
_entity.id
_entity.type
_entity.pdbx_description
1 polymer ?
#
loop_
_entity_poly.entity_id
_entity_poly.type
_entity_poly.pdbx_seq_one_letter_code
_entity_poly.pdbx_strand_id
1 'polypeptide(L)'
;MANSYAQPVLRTTDLSEGLRVVERLLAIADLRELEIDYEAHISSTRTLTPLLEVLPRATWYTEDDSASSEDGDDPSAHLPIRLRACAAAPETVGAFLGSLHDTPATVRWDFVGWPAAPEVGLDIGGSRGAFVTLCVNVRDLDLEEPATDHTVFVHVKQIEAERAPWLAAQVGLPVIGDLVMAPY
;
A
#
# COMPACT_ATOMS: atom_id res chain seq x y z
N MET A 1 7.45 -6.76 16.90
CA MET A 1 7.01 -7.06 15.51
C MET A 1 8.21 -6.80 14.63
N ALA A 2 8.53 -7.67 13.66
CA ALA A 2 9.68 -7.43 12.78
C ALA A 2 9.18 -6.70 11.55
N ASN A 3 9.78 -5.54 11.25
CA ASN A 3 9.36 -4.68 10.15
C ASN A 3 9.57 -5.41 8.83
N SER A 4 8.62 -5.23 7.90
CA SER A 4 8.90 -5.56 6.51
C SER A 4 9.81 -4.50 5.92
N TYR A 5 10.48 -4.87 4.84
CA TYR A 5 11.25 -3.96 4.01
C TYR A 5 10.64 -3.97 2.62
N ALA A 6 10.48 -2.81 2.01
CA ALA A 6 9.88 -2.64 0.71
C ALA A 6 10.91 -2.18 -0.31
N GLN A 7 10.83 -2.69 -1.53
CA GLN A 7 11.66 -2.24 -2.63
C GLN A 7 10.79 -1.82 -3.82
N PRO A 8 11.02 -0.64 -4.41
CA PRO A 8 10.22 -0.18 -5.54
C PRO A 8 10.60 -0.97 -6.79
N VAL A 9 9.58 -1.45 -7.51
CA VAL A 9 9.74 -2.25 -8.74
C VAL A 9 9.14 -1.59 -9.98
N LEU A 10 8.27 -0.60 -9.80
CA LEU A 10 7.68 0.20 -10.86
C LEU A 10 7.43 1.62 -10.38
N ARG A 11 7.71 2.61 -11.25
CA ARG A 11 7.21 3.97 -11.14
C ARG A 11 6.56 4.36 -12.46
N THR A 12 5.32 4.83 -12.40
CA THR A 12 4.52 5.14 -13.61
C THR A 12 3.53 6.27 -13.35
N THR A 13 3.09 6.93 -14.42
CA THR A 13 1.96 7.88 -14.37
C THR A 13 0.64 7.24 -14.80
N ASP A 14 0.65 5.97 -15.24
CA ASP A 14 -0.54 5.18 -15.54
C ASP A 14 -0.91 4.32 -14.32
N LEU A 15 -1.92 4.75 -13.55
CA LEU A 15 -2.43 3.98 -12.42
C LEU A 15 -2.85 2.55 -12.81
N SER A 16 -3.37 2.37 -14.02
CA SER A 16 -3.77 1.05 -14.52
C SER A 16 -2.56 0.14 -14.74
N GLU A 17 -1.40 0.70 -15.09
CA GLU A 17 -0.15 -0.06 -15.18
C GLU A 17 0.31 -0.51 -13.80
N GLY A 18 0.23 0.38 -12.80
CA GLY A 18 0.49 0.03 -11.39
C GLY A 18 -0.35 -1.16 -10.94
N LEU A 19 -1.67 -1.09 -11.16
CA LEU A 19 -2.59 -2.18 -10.82
C LEU A 19 -2.29 -3.48 -11.55
N ARG A 20 -1.99 -3.45 -12.85
CA ARG A 20 -1.60 -4.65 -13.61
C ARG A 20 -0.36 -5.32 -13.03
N VAL A 21 0.62 -4.54 -12.54
CA VAL A 21 1.82 -5.10 -11.90
C VAL A 21 1.48 -5.71 -10.54
N VAL A 22 0.65 -5.03 -9.73
CA VAL A 22 0.13 -5.58 -8.48
C VAL A 22 -0.57 -6.92 -8.73
N GLU A 23 -1.50 -7.00 -9.69
CA GLU A 23 -2.21 -8.23 -10.03
C GLU A 23 -1.26 -9.38 -10.42
N ARG A 24 -0.20 -9.09 -11.18
CA ARG A 24 0.80 -10.09 -11.57
C ARG A 24 1.65 -10.56 -10.39
N LEU A 25 1.94 -9.69 -9.42
CA LEU A 25 2.61 -10.06 -8.18
C LEU A 25 1.69 -10.89 -7.27
N LEU A 26 0.41 -10.52 -7.15
CA LEU A 26 -0.57 -11.28 -6.38
C LEU A 26 -0.81 -12.67 -6.98
N ALA A 27 -0.74 -12.82 -8.31
CA ALA A 27 -0.93 -14.10 -8.99
C ALA A 27 0.13 -15.17 -8.64
N ILE A 28 1.29 -14.78 -8.08
CA ILE A 28 2.33 -15.71 -7.64
C ILE A 28 2.35 -15.89 -6.12
N ALA A 29 1.60 -15.09 -5.37
CA ALA A 29 1.54 -15.14 -3.92
C ALA A 29 0.55 -16.20 -3.41
N ASP A 30 0.70 -16.59 -2.15
CA ASP A 30 -0.30 -17.36 -1.42
C ASP A 30 -1.34 -16.41 -0.80
N LEU A 31 -2.44 -16.21 -1.54
CA LEU A 31 -3.51 -15.24 -1.23
C LEU A 31 -4.51 -15.72 -0.17
N ARG A 32 -4.19 -16.79 0.59
CA ARG A 32 -4.99 -17.10 1.78
C ARG A 32 -4.94 -15.90 2.73
N GLU A 33 -6.07 -15.62 3.38
CA GLU A 33 -6.21 -14.51 4.33
C GLU A 33 -5.84 -13.15 3.71
N LEU A 34 -6.13 -12.96 2.41
CA LEU A 34 -5.90 -11.69 1.73
C LEU A 34 -6.71 -10.56 2.39
N GLU A 35 -6.01 -9.54 2.83
CA GLU A 35 -6.57 -8.33 3.43
C GLU A 35 -6.04 -7.10 2.69
N ILE A 36 -6.88 -6.06 2.58
CA ILE A 36 -6.49 -4.77 2.00
C ILE A 36 -6.45 -3.71 3.07
N ASP A 37 -5.31 -3.05 3.19
CA ASP A 37 -5.13 -1.87 4.02
C ASP A 37 -5.02 -0.62 3.13
N TYR A 38 -5.63 0.47 3.59
CA TYR A 38 -5.63 1.76 2.93
C TYR A 38 -5.10 2.83 3.86
N GLU A 39 -4.36 3.77 3.28
CA GLU A 39 -3.98 5.01 3.94
C GLU A 39 -4.08 6.18 2.96
N ALA A 40 -4.53 7.34 3.42
CA ALA A 40 -4.63 8.52 2.57
C ALA A 40 -4.45 9.81 3.36
N HIS A 41 -3.79 10.80 2.75
CA HIS A 41 -3.68 12.15 3.28
C HIS A 41 -4.76 13.04 2.67
N ILE A 42 -5.87 13.21 3.38
CA ILE A 42 -7.07 13.87 2.87
C ILE A 42 -7.05 15.35 3.25
N SER A 43 -7.01 16.24 2.26
CA SER A 43 -7.06 17.70 2.47
C SER A 43 -8.34 18.34 1.93
N SER A 44 -9.31 17.56 1.45
CA SER A 44 -10.55 18.07 0.85
C SER A 44 -11.75 17.19 1.15
N THR A 45 -12.89 17.84 1.44
CA THR A 45 -14.18 17.17 1.60
C THR A 45 -14.65 16.45 0.33
N ARG A 46 -14.20 16.92 -0.84
CA ARG A 46 -14.47 16.26 -2.13
C ARG A 46 -13.92 14.83 -2.18
N THR A 47 -12.77 14.58 -1.57
CA THR A 47 -12.16 13.24 -1.49
C THR A 47 -12.68 12.50 -0.25
N LEU A 48 -12.88 13.21 0.87
CA LEU A 48 -13.34 12.62 2.14
C LEU A 48 -14.69 11.91 2.00
N THR A 49 -15.71 12.59 1.45
CA THR A 49 -17.08 12.05 1.46
C THR A 49 -17.20 10.73 0.69
N PRO A 50 -16.73 10.61 -0.56
CA PRO A 50 -16.76 9.32 -1.27
C PRO A 50 -15.93 8.23 -0.58
N LEU A 51 -14.79 8.58 0.02
CA LEU A 51 -13.96 7.60 0.73
C LEU A 51 -14.65 7.04 1.97
N LEU A 52 -15.39 7.85 2.73
CA LEU A 52 -16.17 7.36 3.87
C LEU A 52 -17.39 6.52 3.44
N GLU A 53 -17.93 6.73 2.24
CA GLU A 53 -18.95 5.85 1.67
C GLU A 53 -18.37 4.48 1.30
N VAL A 54 -17.15 4.44 0.76
CA VAL A 54 -16.44 3.19 0.41
C VAL A 54 -15.95 2.46 1.67
N LEU A 55 -15.43 3.21 2.64
CA LEU A 55 -14.76 2.71 3.85
C LEU A 55 -15.46 3.29 5.10
N PRO A 56 -16.69 2.86 5.43
CA PRO A 56 -17.48 3.45 6.52
C PRO A 56 -16.91 3.16 7.91
N ARG A 57 -15.89 2.30 8.01
CA ARG A 57 -15.19 1.96 9.25
C ARG A 57 -13.75 2.48 9.27
N ALA A 58 -13.39 3.35 8.32
CA ALA A 58 -12.09 3.99 8.34
C ALA A 58 -11.95 4.84 9.62
N THR A 59 -10.78 4.76 10.24
CA THR A 59 -10.38 5.67 11.30
C THR A 59 -9.62 6.84 10.68
N TRP A 60 -9.54 7.94 11.42
CA TRP A 60 -8.76 9.10 11.00
C TRP A 60 -8.23 9.88 12.20
N TYR A 61 -7.17 10.64 11.96
CA TYR A 61 -6.55 11.54 12.94
C TYR A 61 -5.87 12.71 12.22
N THR A 62 -5.69 13.83 12.93
CA THR A 62 -4.81 14.92 12.48
C THR A 62 -3.36 14.60 12.81
N GLU A 63 -2.39 15.12 12.05
CA GLU A 63 -0.97 14.86 12.31
C GLU A 63 -0.48 15.35 13.68
N ASP A 64 -1.17 16.34 14.26
CA ASP A 64 -0.87 16.91 15.57
C ASP A 64 -1.65 16.25 16.72
N ASP A 65 -2.36 15.15 16.44
CA ASP A 65 -3.21 14.41 17.38
C ASP A 65 -4.26 15.29 18.10
N SER A 66 -4.66 16.42 17.49
CA SER A 66 -5.64 17.35 18.06
C SER A 66 -7.10 16.92 17.88
N ALA A 67 -7.38 16.04 16.91
CA ALA A 67 -8.71 15.50 16.65
C ALA A 67 -8.64 14.10 16.01
N SER A 68 -9.65 13.27 16.28
CA SER A 68 -9.68 11.90 15.77
C SER A 68 -11.08 11.31 15.61
N SER A 69 -11.18 10.21 14.87
CA SER A 69 -12.40 9.40 14.82
C SER A 69 -12.77 8.77 16.16
N GLU A 70 -11.80 8.51 17.03
CA GLU A 70 -12.04 7.87 18.33
C GLU A 70 -12.73 8.84 19.30
N ASP A 71 -12.43 10.13 19.20
CA ASP A 71 -13.05 11.20 19.99
C ASP A 71 -14.45 11.59 19.49
N GLY A 72 -14.85 11.08 18.32
CA GLY A 72 -16.15 11.36 17.71
C GLY A 72 -16.22 12.71 17.01
N ASP A 73 -15.08 13.29 16.66
CA ASP A 73 -14.98 14.56 15.94
C ASP A 73 -15.53 14.47 14.51
N ASP A 74 -15.81 15.62 13.90
CA ASP A 74 -16.20 15.71 12.48
C ASP A 74 -14.94 15.84 11.60
N PRO A 75 -14.56 14.82 10.80
CA PRO A 75 -13.35 14.88 9.97
C PRO A 75 -13.33 16.07 9.00
N SER A 76 -14.51 16.55 8.56
CA SER A 76 -14.59 17.67 7.63
C SER A 76 -14.17 19.02 8.25
N ALA A 77 -14.23 19.13 9.58
CA ALA A 77 -13.81 20.32 10.33
C ALA A 77 -12.31 20.34 10.65
N HIS A 78 -11.62 19.20 10.49
CA HIS A 78 -10.24 18.99 10.93
C HIS A 78 -9.26 18.68 9.79
N LEU A 79 -9.65 18.94 8.54
CA LEU A 79 -8.75 18.77 7.39
C LEU A 79 -7.49 19.66 7.52
N PRO A 80 -6.30 19.15 7.15
CA PRO A 80 -6.04 17.83 6.59
C PRO A 80 -5.98 16.71 7.65
N ILE A 81 -6.39 15.51 7.25
CA ILE A 81 -6.38 14.32 8.12
C ILE A 81 -5.68 13.15 7.43
N ARG A 82 -5.17 12.23 8.25
CA ARG A 82 -4.69 10.92 7.82
C ARG A 82 -5.80 9.91 8.05
N LEU A 83 -6.30 9.33 6.96
CA LEU A 83 -7.35 8.32 6.98
C LEU A 83 -6.73 6.93 6.84
N ARG A 84 -7.18 5.98 7.66
CA ARG A 84 -6.74 4.58 7.63
C ARG A 84 -7.94 3.65 7.61
N ALA A 85 -7.87 2.60 6.81
CA ALA A 85 -8.79 1.46 6.90
C ALA A 85 -8.00 0.17 6.79
N CYS A 86 -8.25 -0.79 7.68
CA CYS A 86 -7.57 -2.08 7.66
C CYS A 86 -8.53 -3.23 7.36
N ALA A 87 -8.00 -4.33 6.85
CA ALA A 87 -8.74 -5.57 6.60
C ALA A 87 -10.01 -5.37 5.76
N ALA A 88 -9.92 -4.48 4.76
CA ALA A 88 -11.00 -4.23 3.83
C ALA A 88 -11.08 -5.33 2.77
N ALA A 89 -12.27 -5.52 2.20
CA ALA A 89 -12.50 -6.50 1.16
C ALA A 89 -11.87 -6.06 -0.19
N PRO A 90 -11.30 -6.97 -1.00
CA PRO A 90 -10.66 -6.65 -2.28
C PRO A 90 -11.51 -5.82 -3.26
N GLU A 91 -12.83 -5.95 -3.19
CA GLU A 91 -13.77 -5.26 -4.09
C GLU A 91 -13.79 -3.73 -3.87
N THR A 92 -13.28 -3.25 -2.73
CA THR A 92 -13.25 -1.82 -2.39
C THR A 92 -12.17 -1.04 -3.14
N VAL A 93 -11.13 -1.71 -3.67
CA VAL A 93 -9.95 -1.07 -4.29
C VAL A 93 -10.33 -0.13 -5.42
N GLY A 94 -11.18 -0.58 -6.35
CA GLY A 94 -11.56 0.22 -7.51
C GLY A 94 -12.30 1.51 -7.13
N ALA A 95 -13.20 1.42 -6.15
CA ALA A 95 -13.98 2.57 -5.68
C ALA A 95 -13.13 3.54 -4.85
N PHE A 96 -12.20 3.01 -4.04
CA PHE A 96 -11.20 3.80 -3.33
C PHE A 96 -10.34 4.60 -4.31
N LEU A 97 -9.71 3.93 -5.28
CA LEU A 97 -8.84 4.58 -6.27
C LEU A 97 -9.58 5.61 -7.14
N GLY A 98 -10.83 5.32 -7.51
CA GLY A 98 -11.67 6.26 -8.26
C GLY A 98 -12.02 7.54 -7.49
N SER A 99 -11.87 7.53 -6.16
CA SER A 99 -12.21 8.65 -5.27
C SER A 99 -11.01 9.55 -4.92
N LEU A 100 -9.78 9.09 -5.16
CA LEU A 100 -8.56 9.78 -4.70
C LEU A 100 -8.30 11.11 -5.42
N HIS A 101 -8.61 11.21 -6.71
CA HIS A 101 -8.15 12.34 -7.53
C HIS A 101 -6.61 12.51 -7.41
N ASP A 102 -6.13 13.66 -6.95
CA ASP A 102 -4.70 13.96 -6.72
C ASP A 102 -4.26 13.68 -5.26
N THR A 103 -5.11 13.05 -4.44
CA THR A 103 -4.82 12.75 -3.04
C THR A 103 -3.72 11.69 -2.92
N PRO A 104 -2.64 11.95 -2.15
CA PRO A 104 -1.66 10.95 -1.76
C PRO A 104 -2.29 9.80 -0.97
N ALA A 105 -2.03 8.56 -1.40
CA ALA A 105 -2.56 7.37 -0.74
C ALA A 105 -1.69 6.14 -0.95
N THR A 106 -1.85 5.15 -0.07
CA THR A 106 -1.35 3.79 -0.24
C THR A 106 -2.50 2.80 -0.28
N VAL A 107 -2.33 1.75 -1.10
CA VAL A 107 -3.12 0.53 -1.04
C VAL A 107 -2.15 -0.61 -0.79
N ARG A 108 -2.36 -1.38 0.27
CA ARG A 108 -1.50 -2.50 0.65
C ARG A 108 -2.30 -3.79 0.63
N TRP A 109 -1.77 -4.80 -0.03
CA TRP A 109 -2.31 -6.16 -0.05
C TRP A 109 -1.48 -7.02 0.89
N ASP A 110 -2.10 -7.50 1.95
CA ASP A 110 -1.50 -8.39 2.95
C ASP A 110 -1.93 -9.84 2.71
N PHE A 111 -1.00 -10.79 2.68
CA PHE A 111 -1.29 -12.20 2.40
C PHE A 111 -0.34 -13.16 3.14
N VAL A 112 -0.60 -14.47 3.05
CA VAL A 112 0.07 -15.49 3.88
C VAL A 112 1.55 -15.68 3.55
N GLY A 113 1.97 -15.51 2.30
CA GLY A 113 3.36 -15.71 1.95
C GLY A 113 3.71 -15.55 0.48
N TRP A 114 5.01 -15.34 0.24
CA TRP A 114 5.62 -15.44 -1.08
C TRP A 114 6.00 -16.90 -1.40
N PRO A 115 6.03 -17.29 -2.69
CA PRO A 115 6.41 -18.64 -3.09
C PRO A 115 7.90 -18.92 -2.76
N ALA A 116 8.31 -20.19 -2.83
CA ALA A 116 9.74 -20.50 -2.77
C ALA A 116 10.49 -19.87 -3.95
N ALA A 117 11.72 -19.42 -3.69
CA ALA A 117 12.61 -18.81 -4.67
C ALA A 117 13.98 -19.53 -4.64
N PRO A 118 14.03 -20.79 -5.14
CA PRO A 118 15.23 -21.63 -5.04
C PRO A 118 16.43 -21.05 -5.79
N GLU A 119 16.22 -20.24 -6.83
CA GLU A 119 17.28 -19.59 -7.61
C GLU A 119 18.11 -18.60 -6.78
N VAL A 120 17.51 -18.06 -5.71
CA VAL A 120 18.17 -17.17 -4.73
C VAL A 120 18.32 -17.83 -3.35
N GLY A 121 18.13 -19.17 -3.27
CA GLY A 121 18.34 -19.94 -2.05
C GLY A 121 17.29 -19.72 -0.95
N LEU A 122 16.08 -19.29 -1.32
CA LEU A 122 15.01 -19.00 -0.37
C LEU A 122 13.87 -20.02 -0.47
N ASP A 123 13.41 -20.51 0.68
CA ASP A 123 12.21 -21.35 0.79
C ASP A 123 10.94 -20.47 0.73
N ILE A 124 9.75 -21.04 0.98
CA ILE A 124 8.48 -20.32 1.07
C ILE A 124 8.60 -19.18 2.09
N GLY A 125 8.15 -17.98 1.69
CA GLY A 125 8.07 -16.82 2.57
C GLY A 125 6.93 -16.96 3.56
N GLY A 126 7.13 -16.50 4.80
CA GLY A 126 6.03 -16.36 5.76
C GLY A 126 5.33 -15.02 5.64
N SER A 127 4.23 -14.83 6.38
CA SER A 127 3.38 -13.62 6.31
C SER A 127 4.10 -12.31 6.62
N ARG A 128 5.21 -12.36 7.38
CA ARG A 128 6.05 -11.18 7.62
C ARG A 128 6.75 -10.78 6.32
N GLY A 129 6.40 -9.63 5.78
CA GLY A 129 6.92 -9.15 4.50
C GLY A 129 6.28 -9.83 3.30
N ALA A 130 5.06 -10.35 3.44
CA ALA A 130 4.26 -10.87 2.34
C ALA A 130 3.22 -9.80 1.95
N PHE A 131 3.71 -8.68 1.44
CA PHE A 131 2.88 -7.53 1.07
C PHE A 131 3.26 -6.98 -0.30
N VAL A 132 2.28 -6.40 -0.97
CA VAL A 132 2.50 -5.48 -2.10
C VAL A 132 1.87 -4.16 -1.73
N THR A 133 2.55 -3.04 -1.99
CA THR A 133 1.97 -1.70 -1.78
C THR A 133 1.99 -0.92 -3.08
N LEU A 134 0.86 -0.31 -3.40
CA LEU A 134 0.73 0.69 -4.46
C LEU A 134 0.61 2.07 -3.79
N CYS A 135 1.63 2.90 -3.96
CA CYS A 135 1.60 4.31 -3.61
C CYS A 135 1.03 5.11 -4.78
N VAL A 136 0.02 5.93 -4.52
CA VAL A 136 -0.72 6.72 -5.51
C VAL A 136 -0.51 8.20 -5.20
N ASN A 137 -0.02 8.99 -6.17
CA ASN A 137 0.28 10.41 -6.02
C ASN A 137 1.32 10.70 -4.92
N VAL A 138 2.21 9.74 -4.67
CA VAL A 138 3.22 9.78 -3.60
C VAL A 138 4.33 8.79 -3.88
N ARG A 139 5.55 9.10 -3.44
CA ARG A 139 6.77 8.34 -3.78
C ARG A 139 7.28 7.42 -2.70
N ASP A 140 6.95 7.71 -1.46
CA ASP A 140 7.33 6.97 -0.27
C ASP A 140 6.12 6.26 0.35
N LEU A 141 6.40 5.40 1.34
CA LEU A 141 5.38 4.62 2.04
C LEU A 141 4.70 5.41 3.17
N ASP A 142 5.34 6.49 3.65
CA ASP A 142 4.91 7.29 4.79
C ASP A 142 3.96 8.43 4.39
N LEU A 143 3.68 8.57 3.10
CA LEU A 143 2.86 9.63 2.49
C LEU A 143 3.48 11.04 2.56
N GLU A 144 4.81 11.16 2.68
CA GLU A 144 5.51 12.43 2.93
C GLU A 144 5.95 13.17 1.66
N GLU A 145 6.14 12.47 0.53
CA GLU A 145 6.60 13.01 -0.74
C GLU A 145 5.52 12.95 -1.84
N PRO A 146 4.52 13.88 -1.83
CA PRO A 146 3.52 13.97 -2.88
C PRO A 146 4.13 14.03 -4.29
N ALA A 147 3.49 13.35 -5.23
CA ALA A 147 3.93 13.25 -6.60
C ALA A 147 2.75 13.13 -7.57
N THR A 148 3.04 13.23 -8.87
CA THR A 148 2.07 12.97 -9.95
C THR A 148 2.23 11.58 -10.56
N ASP A 149 3.08 10.74 -9.94
CA ASP A 149 3.34 9.37 -10.31
C ASP A 149 2.89 8.40 -9.20
N HIS A 150 2.88 7.12 -9.55
CA HIS A 150 2.50 6.00 -8.71
C HIS A 150 3.68 5.03 -8.62
N THR A 151 3.91 4.45 -7.45
CA THR A 151 5.02 3.53 -7.23
C THR A 151 4.50 2.21 -6.66
N VAL A 152 4.92 1.09 -7.26
CA VAL A 152 4.65 -0.25 -6.72
C VAL A 152 5.85 -0.72 -5.94
N PHE A 153 5.61 -1.14 -4.70
CA PHE A 153 6.59 -1.71 -3.80
C PHE A 153 6.29 -3.18 -3.54
N VAL A 154 7.35 -3.99 -3.55
CA VAL A 154 7.32 -5.37 -3.08
C VAL A 154 7.91 -5.41 -1.69
N HIS A 155 7.18 -5.96 -0.73
CA HIS A 155 7.67 -6.14 0.63
C HIS A 155 8.30 -7.51 0.79
N VAL A 156 9.32 -7.60 1.64
CA VAL A 156 10.06 -8.80 2.03
C VAL A 156 10.55 -8.67 3.47
N LYS A 157 11.04 -9.77 4.07
CA LYS A 157 11.85 -9.65 5.30
C LYS A 157 13.24 -9.15 4.93
N GLN A 158 13.89 -8.41 5.83
CA GLN A 158 15.27 -7.96 5.62
C GLN A 158 16.23 -9.10 5.31
N ILE A 159 16.12 -10.21 6.03
CA ILE A 159 16.97 -11.41 5.85
C ILE A 159 16.69 -12.15 4.53
N GLU A 160 15.57 -11.83 3.87
CA GLU A 160 15.14 -12.36 2.58
C GLU A 160 15.18 -11.26 1.50
N ALA A 161 16.04 -10.24 1.65
CA ALA A 161 16.13 -9.09 0.74
C ALA A 161 16.24 -9.48 -0.75
N GLU A 162 16.98 -10.54 -1.06
CA GLU A 162 17.15 -11.09 -2.43
C GLU A 162 15.83 -11.54 -3.07
N ARG A 163 14.77 -11.76 -2.27
CA ARG A 163 13.44 -12.08 -2.79
C ARG A 163 12.83 -10.93 -3.57
N ALA A 164 13.09 -9.68 -3.21
CA ALA A 164 12.49 -8.51 -3.87
C ALA A 164 12.91 -8.41 -5.36
N PRO A 165 14.20 -8.42 -5.73
CA PRO A 165 14.60 -8.44 -7.14
C PRO A 165 14.16 -9.73 -7.86
N TRP A 166 14.11 -10.88 -7.17
CA TRP A 166 13.58 -12.12 -7.75
C TRP A 166 12.10 -12.00 -8.11
N LEU A 167 11.26 -11.43 -7.23
CA LEU A 167 9.83 -11.18 -7.46
C LEU A 167 9.61 -10.18 -8.60
N ALA A 168 10.39 -9.09 -8.63
CA ALA A 168 10.35 -8.13 -9.74
C ALA A 168 10.62 -8.82 -11.08
N ALA A 169 11.62 -9.70 -11.14
CA ALA A 169 11.96 -10.45 -12.34
C ALA A 169 10.84 -11.41 -12.78
N GLN A 170 10.07 -12.01 -11.86
CA GLN A 170 8.91 -12.84 -12.20
C GLN A 170 7.83 -12.06 -12.97
N VAL A 171 7.74 -10.75 -12.71
CA VAL A 171 6.83 -9.86 -13.43
C VAL A 171 7.53 -9.05 -14.53
N GLY A 172 8.76 -9.44 -14.91
CA GLY A 172 9.51 -8.83 -16.01
C GLY A 172 9.99 -7.41 -15.73
N LEU A 173 10.19 -7.06 -14.46
CA LEU A 173 10.65 -5.75 -14.02
C LEU A 173 11.98 -5.86 -13.26
N PRO A 174 12.85 -4.84 -13.31
CA PRO A 174 13.93 -4.68 -12.35
C PRO A 174 13.42 -3.98 -11.07
N VAL A 175 14.23 -4.00 -10.01
CA VAL A 175 14.10 -3.04 -8.91
C VAL A 175 14.63 -1.68 -9.36
N ILE A 176 14.03 -0.59 -8.88
CA ILE A 176 14.33 0.79 -9.33
C ILE A 176 14.79 1.73 -8.22
N GLY A 177 15.07 1.18 -7.03
CA GLY A 177 15.50 1.94 -5.87
C GLY A 177 15.94 1.05 -4.71
N ASP A 178 16.30 1.70 -3.62
CA ASP A 178 16.81 1.03 -2.42
C ASP A 178 15.72 0.27 -1.68
N LEU A 179 16.16 -0.73 -0.91
CA LEU A 179 15.32 -1.45 0.04
C LEU A 179 15.11 -0.58 1.28
N VAL A 180 13.88 -0.11 1.51
CA VAL A 180 13.52 0.76 2.64
C VAL A 180 12.73 -0.02 3.68
N MET A 181 12.82 0.39 4.94
CA MET A 181 12.00 -0.19 6.00
C MET A 181 10.56 0.34 5.86
N ALA A 182 9.57 -0.54 5.90
CA ALA A 182 8.17 -0.11 5.81
C ALA A 182 7.66 0.46 7.14
N PRO A 183 6.76 1.46 7.12
CA PRO A 183 6.10 1.97 8.31
C PRO A 183 5.19 0.94 8.99
N TYR A 184 4.83 1.22 10.24
CA TYR A 184 4.06 0.34 11.14
C TYR A 184 2.54 0.43 10.92
#